data_AF-A0A4V1SL61-F1
#
_entry.id   AF-A0A4V1SL61-F1
#
_cell.length_a   1.000
_cell.length_b   1.000
_cell.length_c   1.000
_cell.angle_alpha   90.00
_cell.angle_beta   90.00
_cell.angle_gamma   90.00
#
_symmetry.space_group_name_H-M   'P 1'
#
loop_
_entity.id
_entity.type
_entity.pdbx_description
1 polymer ?
#
loop_
_entity_poly.entity_id
_entity_poly.type
_entity_poly.pdbx_seq_one_letter_code
_entity_poly.pdbx_strand_id
1 'polypeptide(L)' 'MADINNADTLQALKIAFTYMPKAIEVNKYEYGERYQTVLAHIEAVREILLLNGVDPEEVYGEINPDSTPRSSY' A
#
# COMPACT_ATOMS: atom_id res chain seq x y z
N MET A 1 2.40 27.87 -5.27
CA MET A 1 1.73 26.58 -5.03
C MET A 1 2.79 25.70 -4.42
N ALA A 2 2.57 25.12 -3.23
CA ALA A 2 3.57 24.23 -2.64
C ALA A 2 3.78 23.06 -3.58
N ASP A 3 4.98 22.97 -4.16
CA ASP A 3 5.46 21.73 -4.75
C ASP A 3 5.56 20.74 -3.58
N ILE A 4 4.47 20.02 -3.30
CA ILE A 4 4.54 18.82 -2.48
C ILE A 4 5.49 17.94 -3.27
N ASN A 5 6.75 17.85 -2.83
CA ASN A 5 7.77 17.11 -3.55
C ASN A 5 7.18 15.74 -3.89
N ASN A 6 7.24 15.36 -5.17
CA ASN A 6 6.63 14.12 -5.63
C ASN A 6 7.10 12.91 -4.78
N ALA A 7 8.34 13.00 -4.26
CA ALA A 7 8.90 12.06 -3.29
C ALA A 7 8.17 12.01 -1.94
N ASP A 8 7.84 13.16 -1.33
CA ASP A 8 7.13 13.21 -0.04
C ASP A 8 5.70 12.68 -0.17
N THR A 9 5.04 12.99 -1.31
CA THR A 9 3.72 12.45 -1.64
C THR A 9 3.76 10.94 -1.82
N LEU A 10 4.73 10.45 -2.59
CA LEU A 10 4.91 9.03 -2.85
C LEU A 10 5.25 8.27 -1.56
N GLN A 11 6.08 8.86 -0.69
CA GLN A 11 6.40 8.29 0.62
C GLN A 11 5.16 8.20 1.52
N ALA A 12 4.31 9.22 1.56
CA ALA A 12 3.06 9.18 2.30
C ALA A 12 2.10 8.10 1.77
N LEU A 13 2.02 7.94 0.44
CA LEU A 13 1.23 6.87 -0.19
C LEU A 13 1.76 5.48 0.16
N LYS A 14 3.08 5.27 0.11
CA LYS A 14 3.72 4.02 0.53
C LYS A 14 3.37 3.67 1.97
N ILE A 15 3.50 4.64 2.90
CA ILE A 15 3.14 4.45 4.31
C ILE A 15 1.66 4.08 4.43
N ALA A 16 0.75 4.84 3.80
CA ALA A 16 -0.68 4.56 3.86
C ALA A 16 -1.00 3.15 3.35
N PHE A 17 -0.38 2.74 2.23
CA PHE A 17 -0.55 1.42 1.64
C PHE A 17 -0.14 0.29 2.61
N THR A 18 0.95 0.45 3.36
CA THR A 18 1.37 -0.58 4.34
C THR A 18 0.39 -0.81 5.48
N TYR A 19 -0.46 0.15 5.80
CA TYR A 19 -1.50 0.00 6.82
C TYR A 19 -2.85 -0.46 6.25
N MET A 20 -2.98 -0.56 4.92
CA MET A 20 -4.18 -1.12 4.30
C MET A 20 -4.24 -2.64 4.52
N PRO A 21 -5.45 -3.21 4.68
CA PRO A 21 -5.61 -4.65 4.74
C PRO A 21 -5.19 -5.27 3.40
N LYS A 22 -4.65 -6.49 3.43
CA LYS A 22 -4.30 -7.16 2.19
C LYS A 22 -5.59 -7.49 1.42
N ALA A 23 -5.56 -7.38 0.10
CA ALA A 23 -6.74 -7.69 -0.73
C ALA A 23 -7.30 -9.10 -0.46
N ILE A 24 -6.43 -10.06 -0.16
CA ILE A 24 -6.82 -11.45 0.20
C ILE A 24 -7.56 -11.54 1.54
N GLU A 25 -7.35 -10.60 2.44
CA GLU A 25 -8.00 -10.54 3.76
C GLU A 25 -9.35 -9.81 3.67
N VAL A 26 -9.57 -8.99 2.64
CA VAL A 26 -10.82 -8.24 2.47
C VAL A 26 -11.92 -9.13 1.90
N ASN A 27 -12.84 -9.56 2.75
CA ASN A 27 -13.96 -10.41 2.36
C ASN A 27 -15.32 -9.86 2.83
N LYS A 28 -16.40 -10.39 2.24
CA LYS A 28 -17.78 -9.97 2.54
C LYS A 28 -18.21 -10.24 3.99
N TYR A 29 -17.63 -11.24 4.65
CA TYR A 29 -18.02 -11.59 6.02
C TYR A 29 -17.54 -10.55 7.02
N GLU A 30 -16.33 -10.04 6.86
CA GLU A 30 -15.75 -9.03 7.77
C GLU A 30 -16.14 -7.61 7.39
N TYR A 31 -16.21 -7.30 6.10
CA TYR A 31 -16.44 -5.93 5.61
C TYR A 31 -17.87 -5.67 5.11
N GLY A 32 -18.76 -6.67 5.20
CA GLY A 32 -20.16 -6.57 4.79
C GLY A 32 -20.29 -6.16 3.32
N GLU A 33 -21.16 -5.20 3.01
CA GLU A 33 -21.34 -4.67 1.65
C GLU A 33 -20.17 -3.79 1.18
N ARG A 34 -19.35 -3.29 2.11
CA ARG A 34 -18.24 -2.36 1.81
C ARG A 34 -16.99 -3.05 1.29
N TYR A 35 -16.93 -4.39 1.32
CA TYR A 35 -15.75 -5.13 0.88
C TYR A 35 -15.32 -4.78 -0.56
N GLN A 36 -16.28 -4.57 -1.47
CA GLN A 36 -15.98 -4.16 -2.85
C GLN A 36 -15.36 -2.76 -2.92
N THR A 37 -15.86 -1.83 -2.11
CA THR A 37 -15.30 -0.47 -2.02
C THR A 37 -13.88 -0.50 -1.46
N VAL A 38 -13.63 -1.30 -0.44
CA VAL A 38 -12.29 -1.44 0.16
C VAL A 38 -11.32 -2.06 -0.87
N LEU A 39 -11.72 -3.12 -1.56
CA LEU A 39 -10.92 -3.70 -2.65
C LEU A 39 -10.63 -2.67 -3.75
N ALA A 40 -11.63 -1.90 -4.16
CA ALA A 40 -11.44 -0.86 -5.18
C ALA A 40 -10.46 0.23 -4.73
N HIS A 41 -10.50 0.64 -3.46
CA HIS A 41 -9.54 1.62 -2.92
C HIS A 41 -8.12 1.06 -2.89
N ILE A 42 -7.96 -0.21 -2.50
CA ILE A 42 -6.64 -0.88 -2.50
C ILE A 42 -6.07 -0.92 -3.92
N GLU A 43 -6.86 -1.35 -4.90
CA GLU A 43 -6.44 -1.39 -6.30
C GLU A 43 -6.09 -0.01 -6.84
N ALA A 44 -6.88 1.03 -6.53
CA ALA A 44 -6.58 2.39 -6.94
C ALA A 44 -5.21 2.88 -6.44
N VAL A 45 -4.83 2.56 -5.20
CA VAL A 45 -3.51 2.92 -4.67
C VAL A 45 -2.40 2.09 -5.32
N ARG A 46 -2.63 0.78 -5.55
CA ARG A 46 -1.67 -0.09 -6.26
C ARG A 46 -1.36 0.44 -7.66
N GLU A 47 -2.38 0.81 -8.41
CA GLU A 47 -2.21 1.37 -9.76
C GLU A 47 -1.37 2.65 -9.73
N ILE A 48 -1.64 3.58 -8.80
CA ILE A 48 -0.86 4.82 -8.69
C ILE A 48 0.59 4.54 -8.31
N LEU A 49 0.86 3.60 -7.39
CA LEU A 49 2.23 3.20 -7.06
C LEU A 49 2.97 2.66 -8.29
N LEU A 50 2.33 1.76 -9.04
CA LEU A 50 2.90 1.20 -10.28
C LEU A 50 3.15 2.26 -11.35
N LEU A 51 2.23 3.21 -11.52
CA LEU A 51 2.41 4.35 -12.46
C LEU A 51 3.59 5.25 -12.07
N ASN A 52 3.95 5.29 -10.79
CA ASN A 52 5.12 5.99 -10.29
C ASN A 52 6.39 5.11 -10.25
N GLY A 53 6.35 3.90 -10.81
CA GLY A 53 7.49 2.98 -10.88
C GLY A 53 7.83 2.30 -9.55
N VAL A 54 6.89 2.28 -8.60
CA VAL A 54 7.03 1.59 -7.32
C VAL A 54 6.28 0.26 -7.39
N ASP A 55 6.93 -0.83 -7.03
CA ASP A 55 6.28 -2.13 -6.85
C ASP A 55 5.53 -2.17 -5.50
N PRO A 56 4.19 -2.27 -5.48
CA PRO A 56 3.41 -2.36 -4.24
C PRO A 56 3.83 -3.54 -3.34
N GLU A 57 4.36 -4.63 -3.90
CA GLU A 57 4.79 -5.79 -3.10
C GLU A 57 6.09 -5.50 -2.32
N GLU A 58 6.95 -4.61 -2.83
CA GLU A 58 8.20 -4.21 -2.17
C GLU A 58 7.99 -3.12 -1.10
N VAL A 59 6.91 -2.33 -1.22
CA VAL A 59 6.59 -1.21 -0.31
C VAL A 59 6.55 -1.64 1.16
N TYR A 60 6.03 -2.83 1.47
CA TYR A 60 5.98 -3.33 2.84
C TYR A 60 7.38 -3.53 3.45
N GLY A 61 8.34 -4.06 2.67
CA GLY A 61 9.73 -4.24 3.10
C GLY A 61 10.51 -2.94 3.17
N GLU A 62 10.21 -1.96 2.30
CA GLU A 62 10.81 -0.64 2.34
C GLU A 62 10.39 0.19 3.56
N ILE A 63 9.09 0.19 3.89
CA ILE A 63 8.55 1.02 4.98
C ILE A 63 8.74 0.37 6.35
N ASN A 64 8.61 -0.95 6.44
CA ASN A 64 8.78 -1.70 7.69
C ASN A 64 9.94 -2.70 7.57
N PRO A 65 11.20 -2.23 7.47
CA PRO A 65 12.37 -3.10 7.33
C PRO A 65 12.54 -4.06 8.53
N ASP A 66 12.07 -3.68 9.72
CA ASP A 66 12.06 -4.51 10.93
C ASP A 66 11.02 -5.64 10.91
N SER A 67 10.01 -5.56 10.03
CA SER A 67 9.00 -6.63 9.84
C SER A 67 9.46 -7.71 8.86
N THR A 68 10.43 -7.39 8.01
CA THR A 68 11.14 -8.36 7.17
C THR A 68 12.05 -9.19 8.08
N PRO A 69 11.95 -10.54 8.08
CA PRO A 69 12.94 -11.35 8.76
C PRO A 69 14.30 -10.96 8.18
N ARG A 70 15.23 -10.49 9.02
CA ARG A 70 16.62 -10.34 8.64
C ARG A 70 17.11 -11.71 8.18
N SER A 71 17.12 -11.93 6.86
CA SER A 71 17.83 -13.06 6.28
C SER A 71 19.32 -12.74 6.38
N SER A 72 19.89 -12.97 7.56
CA SER A 72 21.34 -13.13 7.71
C SER A 72 21.71 -14.44 7.04
N TYR A 73 22.39 -14.33 5.88
CA TYR A 73 23.14 -15.41 5.26
C TYR A 73 24.65 -15.16 5.47
#